data_AF-A0A925NE43-F1
#
_entry.id   AF-A0A925NE43-F1
#
_cell.length_a   1.000
_cell.length_b   1.000
_cell.length_c   1.000
_cell.angle_alpha   90.00
_cell.angle_beta   90.00
_cell.angle_gamma   90.00
#
_symmetry.space_group_name_H-M   'P 1'
#
loop_
_entity.id
_entity.type
_entity.pdbx_description
1 polymer ?
#
loop_
_entity_poly.entity_id
_entity_poly.type
_entity_poly.pdbx_seq_one_letter_code
_entity_poly.pdbx_strand_id
1 'polypeptide(L)' 'HGLTARERAVLELIGQRLSNRDIAERLHRSQRTVEHHVSALLAKLGAASRDDAVALAAQRAPKNR' A
#
# COMPACT_ATOMS: atom_id res chain seq x y z
N HIS A 1 8.93 -10.58 7.79
CA HIS A 1 9.39 -9.20 7.51
C HIS A 1 8.19 -8.26 7.49
N GLY A 2 8.25 -7.14 8.22
CA GLY A 2 7.17 -6.15 8.25
C GLY A 2 7.20 -5.19 7.07
N LEU A 3 6.13 -4.42 6.90
CA LEU A 3 6.06 -3.34 5.92
C LEU A 3 6.95 -2.17 6.35
N THR A 4 7.70 -1.62 5.39
CA THR A 4 8.43 -0.37 5.59
C THR A 4 7.46 0.79 5.81
N ALA A 5 7.97 1.93 6.31
CA ALA A 5 7.14 3.13 6.48
C ALA A 5 6.52 3.60 5.15
N ARG A 6 7.24 3.45 4.03
CA ARG A 6 6.75 3.85 2.70
C ARG A 6 5.68 2.90 2.16
N GLU A 7 5.87 1.60 2.33
CA GLU A 7 4.86 0.61 1.96
C GLU A 7 3.57 0.78 2.78
N ARG A 8 3.69 1.12 4.08
CA ARG A 8 2.53 1.47 4.91
C ARG A 8 1.81 2.72 4.42
N ALA A 9 2.52 3.80 4.15
CA ALA A 9 1.91 5.03 3.64
C ALA A 9 1.20 4.79 2.29
N VAL A 10 1.84 4.02 1.38
CA VAL A 10 1.21 3.63 0.11
C VAL A 10 -0.05 2.81 0.34
N LEU A 11 -0.01 1.81 1.23
CA LEU A 11 -1.15 0.97 1.58
C LEU A 11 -2.33 1.78 2.18
N GLU A 12 -2.05 2.73 3.07
CA GLU A 12 -3.09 3.61 3.64
C GLU A 12 -3.77 4.45 2.57
N LEU A 13 -3.00 4.99 1.62
CA LEU A 13 -3.54 5.78 0.52
C LEU A 13 -4.28 4.91 -0.51
N ILE A 14 -3.86 3.66 -0.70
CA ILE A 14 -4.63 2.67 -1.48
C ILE A 14 -5.99 2.41 -0.83
N GLY A 15 -6.05 2.29 0.50
CA GLY A 15 -7.29 2.12 1.26
C GLY A 15 -8.25 3.31 1.12
N GLN A 16 -7.72 4.51 0.81
CA GLN A 16 -8.51 5.70 0.46
C GLN A 16 -8.97 5.73 -1.01
N ARG A 17 -8.74 4.63 -1.78
CA ARG A 17 -9.08 4.50 -3.21
C ARG A 17 -8.36 5.48 -4.14
N LEU A 18 -7.17 5.95 -3.74
CA LEU A 18 -6.37 6.89 -4.54
C LEU A 18 -5.60 6.16 -5.65
N SER A 19 -5.52 6.74 -6.84
CA SER A 19 -4.74 6.16 -7.93
C SER A 19 -3.23 6.24 -7.64
N ASN A 20 -2.40 5.48 -8.37
CA ASN A 20 -0.94 5.58 -8.21
C ASN A 20 -0.42 6.99 -8.52
N ARG A 21 -1.11 7.73 -9.38
CA ARG A 21 -0.81 9.14 -9.67
C ARG A 21 -1.10 10.03 -8.46
N ASP A 22 -2.29 9.92 -7.87
CA ASP A 22 -2.66 10.71 -6.68
C ASP A 22 -1.73 10.41 -5.49
N ILE A 23 -1.37 9.13 -5.33
CA ILE A 23 -0.41 8.69 -4.32
C ILE A 23 0.97 9.31 -4.58
N ALA A 24 1.40 9.35 -5.84
CA ALA A 24 2.68 9.94 -6.23
C ALA A 24 2.72 11.45 -5.94
N GLU A 25 1.63 12.16 -6.24
CA GLU A 25 1.49 13.58 -5.93
C GLU A 25 1.54 13.83 -4.41
N ARG A 26 0.79 13.05 -3.61
CA ARG A 26 0.79 13.18 -2.13
C ARG A 26 2.10 12.82 -1.47
N LEU A 27 2.84 11.87 -2.03
CA LEU A 27 4.13 11.43 -1.49
C LEU A 27 5.31 12.22 -2.05
N HIS A 28 5.07 13.18 -2.95
CA HIS A 28 6.08 13.91 -3.70
C HIS A 28 7.08 12.97 -4.40
N ARG A 29 6.55 11.97 -5.11
CA ARG A 29 7.31 10.95 -5.84
C ARG A 29 6.82 10.80 -7.27
N SER A 30 7.58 10.08 -8.09
CA SER A 30 7.11 9.68 -9.42
C SER A 30 6.10 8.54 -9.30
N GLN A 31 5.16 8.47 -10.25
CA GLN A 31 4.22 7.35 -10.36
C GLN A 31 4.97 6.01 -10.46
N ARG A 32 6.09 5.98 -11.19
CA ARG A 32 6.95 4.80 -11.32
C ARG A 32 7.47 4.31 -9.96
N THR A 33 7.92 5.22 -9.09
CA THR A 33 8.37 4.88 -7.73
C THR A 33 7.22 4.32 -6.89
N VAL A 34 6.01 4.87 -7.02
CA VAL A 34 4.83 4.34 -6.34
C VAL A 34 4.49 2.94 -6.84
N GLU A 35 4.51 2.69 -8.15
CA GLU A 35 4.30 1.36 -8.73
C GLU A 35 5.28 0.33 -8.16
N HIS A 36 6.57 0.68 -8.03
CA HIS A 36 7.56 -0.19 -7.39
C HIS A 36 7.21 -0.50 -5.93
N HIS A 37 6.78 0.51 -5.16
CA HIS A 37 6.31 0.29 -3.79
C HIS A 37 5.06 -0.58 -3.73
N VAL A 38 4.11 -0.42 -4.65
CA VAL A 38 2.91 -1.26 -4.74
C VAL A 38 3.30 -2.70 -5.03
N SER A 39 4.16 -2.95 -6.02
CA SER A 39 4.61 -4.31 -6.35
C SER A 39 5.32 -4.98 -5.17
N ALA A 40 6.21 -4.26 -4.48
CA ALA A 40 6.89 -4.77 -3.29
C ALA A 40 5.92 -5.04 -2.13
N LEU A 41 4.95 -4.14 -1.92
CA LEU A 41 3.87 -4.29 -0.93
C LEU A 41 3.03 -5.54 -1.21
N LEU A 42 2.58 -5.74 -2.45
CA LEU A 42 1.80 -6.91 -2.85
C LEU A 42 2.57 -8.21 -2.60
N ALA A 43 3.83 -8.26 -3.03
CA ALA A 43 4.69 -9.41 -2.82
C ALA A 43 4.89 -9.73 -1.32
N LYS A 44 5.08 -8.71 -0.48
CA LYS A 44 5.22 -8.87 0.98
C LYS A 44 3.92 -9.30 1.67
N LEU A 45 2.78 -8.84 1.17
CA LEU A 45 1.48 -9.20 1.74
C LEU A 45 1.00 -10.57 1.24
N GLY A 46 1.49 -11.03 0.10
CA GLY A 46 0.94 -12.17 -0.63
C GLY A 46 -0.38 -11.83 -1.31
N ALA A 47 -0.57 -10.57 -1.68
CA ALA A 47 -1.82 -10.06 -2.23
C ALA A 47 -1.83 -10.17 -3.76
N ALA A 48 -2.96 -10.59 -4.32
CA ALA A 48 -3.14 -10.69 -5.78
C ALA A 48 -3.48 -9.34 -6.43
N SER A 49 -4.00 -8.39 -5.65
CA SER A 49 -4.40 -7.06 -6.12
C SER A 49 -4.24 -6.01 -5.02
N ARG A 50 -4.28 -4.74 -5.40
CA ARG A 50 -4.22 -3.61 -4.44
C ARG A 50 -5.39 -3.61 -3.45
N ASP A 51 -6.58 -4.01 -3.88
CA ASP A 51 -7.74 -4.14 -2.99
C ASP A 51 -7.57 -5.33 -2.03
N ASP A 52 -7.03 -6.45 -2.54
CA ASP A 52 -6.69 -7.61 -1.72
C ASP A 52 -5.62 -7.27 -0.68
N ALA A 53 -4.63 -6.43 -1.02
CA ALA A 53 -3.65 -5.94 -0.06
C ALA A 53 -4.28 -5.13 1.08
N VAL A 54 -5.27 -4.27 0.80
CA VAL A 54 -6.01 -3.54 1.84
C VAL A 54 -6.79 -4.52 2.73
N ALA A 55 -7.47 -5.50 2.13
CA ALA A 55 -8.23 -6.50 2.86
C ALA A 55 -7.33 -7.37 3.76
N LEU A 56 -6.19 -7.84 3.25
CA LEU A 56 -5.21 -8.62 4.00
C LEU A 56 -4.57 -7.79 5.12
N ALA A 57 -4.28 -6.52 4.87
CA ALA A 57 -3.75 -5.63 5.89
C ALA A 57 -4.76 -5.36 7.02
N ALA A 58 -6.03 -5.16 6.69
CA ALA A 58 -7.10 -4.97 7.67
C ALA A 58 -7.30 -6.22 8.55
N GLN A 59 -7.08 -7.42 8.01
CA GLN A 59 -7.14 -8.69 8.76
C GLN A 59 -5.92 -8.88 9.68
N ARG A 60 -4.75 -8.37 9.28
CA ARG A 60 -3.49 -8.49 10.03
C ARG A 60 -3.28 -7.38 11.06
N ALA A 61 -3.96 -6.24 10.91
CA ALA A 61 -3.93 -5.20 11.93
C ALA A 61 -4.59 -5.75 13.20
N PRO A 62 -3.91 -5.76 14.36
CA PRO A 62 -4.60 -6.06 15.61
C PRO A 62 -5.73 -5.04 15.75
N LYS A 63 -6.98 -5.53 15.84
CA LYS A 63 -8.15 -4.77 16.27
C LYS A 63 -7.91 -4.33 17.72
N ASN A 64 -7.04 -3.36 17.95
CA ASN A 64 -7.06 -2.65 19.21
C ASN A 64 -8.25 -1.69 19.11
N ARG A 65 -9.37 -2.13 19.68
CA ARG A 65 -10.47 -1.27 20.10
C ARG A 65 -9.95 -0.18 21.04
#